data_AF-A0A3G2C7J6-F1
#
_entry.id   AF-A0A3G2C7J6-F1
#
_cell.length_a   1.000
_cell.length_b   1.000
_cell.length_c   1.000
_cell.angle_alpha   90.00
_cell.angle_beta   90.00
_cell.angle_gamma   90.00
#
_symmetry.space_group_name_H-M   'P 1'
#
loop_
_entity.id
_entity.type
_entity.pdbx_description
1 polymer ?
#
loop_
_entity_poly.entity_id
_entity_poly.type
_entity_poly.pdbx_seq_one_letter_code
_entity_poly.pdbx_strand_id
1 'polypeptide(L)' 'HSLRHTFATRCIELGFDVKSLSEILGHASVNITMNRYVHPSMDLKKENMQRLSDLLAVK' A
#
# COMPACT_ATOMS: atom_id res chain seq x y z
N HIS A 1 9.91 -14.52 -9.96
CA HIS A 1 9.27 -14.07 -8.68
C HIS A 1 9.55 -12.58 -8.42
N SER A 2 10.77 -12.08 -8.60
CA SER A 2 11.16 -10.68 -8.35
C SER A 2 10.29 -9.62 -9.06
N LEU A 3 9.88 -9.84 -10.30
CA LEU A 3 8.99 -8.89 -11.01
C LEU A 3 7.61 -8.76 -10.36
N ARG A 4 7.06 -9.85 -9.83
CA ARG A 4 5.78 -9.82 -9.08
C ARG A 4 5.93 -9.01 -7.79
N HIS A 5 7.10 -9.12 -7.15
CA HIS A 5 7.44 -8.31 -5.97
C HIS A 5 7.54 -6.84 -6.32
N THR A 6 8.32 -6.49 -7.34
CA THR A 6 8.45 -5.12 -7.81
C THR A 6 7.09 -4.53 -8.19
N PHE A 7 6.27 -5.28 -8.95
CA PHE A 7 4.92 -4.85 -9.32
C PHE A 7 4.05 -4.57 -8.08
N ALA A 8 3.97 -5.52 -7.14
CA ALA A 8 3.15 -5.37 -5.94
C ALA A 8 3.62 -4.19 -5.07
N THR A 9 4.93 -4.03 -4.85
CA THR A 9 5.49 -2.90 -4.11
C THR A 9 5.17 -1.57 -4.79
N ARG A 10 5.32 -1.45 -6.11
CA ARG A 10 4.99 -0.22 -6.84
C ARG A 10 3.51 0.12 -6.76
N CYS A 11 2.62 -0.87 -6.84
CA CYS A 11 1.18 -0.64 -6.66
C CYS A 11 0.86 -0.07 -5.27
N ILE A 12 1.47 -0.63 -4.21
CA ILE A 12 1.30 -0.11 -2.85
C ILE A 12 1.85 1.31 -2.70
N GLU A 13 3.02 1.61 -3.27
CA GLU A 13 3.60 2.96 -3.28
C GLU A 13 2.71 3.98 -4.01
N LEU A 14 2.01 3.56 -5.06
CA LEU A 14 1.02 4.39 -5.77
C LEU A 14 -0.32 4.51 -5.03
N GLY A 15 -0.46 3.90 -3.85
CA GLY A 15 -1.66 3.98 -3.02
C GLY A 15 -2.78 3.02 -3.43
N PHE A 16 -2.47 1.91 -4.11
CA PHE A 16 -3.48 0.88 -4.39
C PHE A 16 -4.00 0.27 -3.09
N ASP A 17 -5.29 -0.04 -3.08
CA ASP A 17 -5.89 -0.83 -2.03
C ASP A 17 -5.33 -2.26 -1.99
N VAL A 18 -5.05 -2.75 -0.79
CA VAL A 18 -4.39 -4.05 -0.56
C VAL A 18 -5.29 -5.21 -0.99
N LYS A 19 -6.61 -5.08 -0.86
CA LYS A 19 -7.57 -6.13 -1.27
C LYS A 19 -7.63 -6.19 -2.79
N SER A 20 -7.76 -5.04 -3.47
CA SER A 20 -7.70 -4.99 -4.94
C SER A 20 -6.40 -5.56 -5.48
N LEU A 21 -5.25 -5.20 -4.89
CA LEU A 21 -3.96 -5.76 -5.30
C LEU A 21 -3.91 -7.28 -5.07
N SER A 22 -4.48 -7.77 -3.97
CA SER A 22 -4.55 -9.20 -3.67
C SER A 22 -5.34 -9.98 -4.72
N GLU A 23 -6.46 -9.44 -5.19
CA GLU A 23 -7.30 -10.03 -6.24
C GLU A 23 -6.57 -10.04 -7.58
N ILE A 24 -5.91 -8.94 -7.96
CA ILE A 24 -5.09 -8.82 -9.18
C ILE A 24 -3.95 -9.84 -9.18
N LEU A 25 -3.31 -10.06 -8.02
CA LEU A 25 -2.21 -11.02 -7.88
C LEU A 25 -2.69 -12.48 -7.82
N GLY A 26 -4.00 -12.71 -7.63
CA GLY A 26 -4.61 -14.02 -7.51
C GLY A 26 -4.30 -14.71 -6.18
N HIS A 27 -4.13 -13.95 -5.09
CA HIS A 27 -3.88 -14.54 -3.78
C HIS A 27 -5.18 -14.97 -3.12
N ALA A 28 -5.21 -16.21 -2.60
CA ALA A 28 -6.35 -16.77 -1.88
C ALA A 28 -6.71 -16.03 -0.58
N SER A 29 -5.79 -15.20 -0.06
CA SER A 29 -6.02 -14.36 1.10
C SER A 29 -5.25 -13.04 0.99
N VAL A 30 -5.91 -11.94 1.37
CA VAL A 30 -5.31 -10.60 1.48
C VAL A 30 -4.11 -10.60 2.43
N ASN A 31 -4.11 -11.50 3.42
CA ASN A 31 -3.02 -11.62 4.38
C ASN A 31 -1.68 -11.98 3.70
N ILE A 32 -1.72 -12.70 2.56
CA ILE A 32 -0.52 -13.00 1.77
C ILE A 32 0.06 -11.71 1.19
N THR A 33 -0.80 -10.86 0.61
CA THR A 33 -0.39 -9.57 0.03
C THR A 33 0.14 -8.62 1.10
N MET A 34 -0.56 -8.56 2.24
CA MET A 34 -0.22 -7.67 3.34
C MET A 34 1.13 -8.03 3.98
N ASN A 35 1.34 -9.30 4.34
CA ASN A 35 2.59 -9.72 4.97
C ASN A 35 3.79 -9.71 4.01
N ARG A 36 3.55 -9.84 2.70
CA ARG A 36 4.63 -9.99 1.70
C ARG A 36 5.05 -8.69 1.03
N TYR A 37 4.13 -7.73 0.89
CA TYR A 37 4.39 -6.50 0.11
C TYR A 37 4.05 -5.21 0.85
N VAL A 38 3.27 -5.28 1.93
CA VAL A 38 2.89 -4.08 2.70
C VAL A 38 3.86 -3.92 3.88
N HIS A 39 4.97 -3.25 3.61
CA HIS A 39 5.90 -2.77 4.62
C HIS A 39 5.95 -1.25 4.59
N PRO A 40 4.95 -0.55 5.15
CA PRO A 40 4.92 0.90 5.13
C PRO A 40 6.09 1.45 5.95
N SER A 41 6.95 2.22 5.30
CA SER A 41 8.00 2.97 5.98
C SER A 41 7.38 3.96 6.97
N MET A 42 8.16 4.36 7.98
CA MET A 42 7.71 5.40 8.90
C MET A 42 7.45 6.73 8.18
N ASP A 43 8.14 6.99 7.08
CA ASP A 43 7.95 8.18 6.26
C ASP A 43 6.60 8.17 5.55
N LEU A 44 6.18 7.02 4.99
CA LEU A 44 4.85 6.89 4.38
C LEU A 44 3.72 7.09 5.41
N LYS A 45 3.92 6.62 6.65
CA LYS A 45 2.96 6.87 7.73
C LYS A 45 2.87 8.36 8.07
N LYS A 46 4.01 9.05 8.15
CA LYS A 46 4.06 10.51 8.40
C LYS A 46 3.40 11.29 7.27
N GLU A 47 3.69 10.94 6.00
CA GLU A 47 3.08 11.58 4.84
C GLU A 47 1.56 11.43 4.83
N ASN A 48 1.04 10.24 5.13
CA ASN A 48 -0.40 10.02 5.22
C ASN A 48 -1.05 10.83 6.34
N MET A 49 -0.39 10.96 7.49
CA MET A 49 -0.86 11.82 8.58
C MET A 49 -0.78 13.31 8.22
N GLN A 50 0.25 13.73 7.47
CA GLN A 50 0.38 15.10 6.99
C GLN A 50 -0.75 15.43 6.01
N ARG A 51 -1.03 14.56 5.03
CA ARG A 51 -2.16 14.70 4.10
C ARG A 51 -3.50 14.85 4.83
N LEU A 52 -3.70 14.05 5.89
CA LEU A 52 -4.88 14.18 6.75
C LEU A 52 -4.91 15.52 7.48
N SER A 53 -3.78 15.97 8.03
CA SER A 53 -3.66 17.27 8.70
C SER A 53 -3.96 18.43 7.75
N ASP A 54 -3.42 18.41 6.54
CA ASP A 54 -3.63 19.45 5.52
C ASP A 54 -5.09 19.53 5.12
N LEU A 55 -5.75 18.38 4.93
CA LEU A 55 -7.19 18.32 4.64
C LEU A 55 -8.04 18.94 5.76
N LEU A 56 -7.65 18.74 7.02
CA LEU A 56 -8.37 19.28 8.19
C LEU A 56 -8.06 20.76 8.46
N ALA A 57 -6.86 21.24 8.08
CA ALA A 57 -6.40 22.60 8.31
C ALA A 57 -6.96 23.63 7.30
N VAL A 58 -7.50 23.19 6.16
CA VAL A 58 -8.13 24.05 5.14
C VAL A 58 -9.58 24.42 5.53
N LYS A 59 -9.92 24.40 6.82
CA LYS A 59 -11.24 24.74 7.36
C LYS A 59 -11.12 25.81 8.45
#